data_AF-A0A7W0KRH1-F1
#
_entry.id   AF-A0A7W0KRH1-F1
#
_cell.length_a   1.000
_cell.length_b   1.000
_cell.length_c   1.000
_cell.angle_alpha   90.00
_cell.angle_beta   90.00
_cell.angle_gamma   90.00
#
_symmetry.space_group_name_H-M   'P 1'
#
loop_
_entity.id
_entity.type
_entity.pdbx_description
1 polymer ?
#
loop_
_entity_poly.entity_id
_entity_poly.type
_entity_poly.pdbx_seq_one_letter_code
_entity_poly.pdbx_strand_id
1 'polypeptide(L)'
;METEGPQSGDSAENALITSRRWERVAPAGALAFLLTVLLGGLAVGATSPASDAPAREIAAYFADHRGGHLANAFLVTLGAFVFYPWFLASLWRATRRVEGDDGICAPAALIGGVALLGPLLLQVAAWGAAALQAGEHRDPSVATGLLDLGNMAFILFPLPAAVLVVG
;
A
#
# COMPACT_ATOMS: atom_id res chain seq x y z
N MET A 1 -7.71 53.36 23.85
CA MET A 1 -6.77 52.48 23.10
C MET A 1 -7.49 51.16 22.96
N GLU A 2 -8.41 51.08 22.00
CA GLU A 2 -9.17 49.87 21.70
C GLU A 2 -8.35 49.04 20.72
N THR A 3 -8.00 47.82 21.12
CA THR A 3 -7.34 46.85 20.24
C THR A 3 -8.42 46.23 19.37
N GLU A 4 -8.46 46.59 18.08
CA GLU A 4 -9.31 45.95 17.08
C GLU A 4 -9.06 44.43 17.11
N GLY A 5 -10.10 43.67 17.43
CA GLY A 5 -10.07 42.21 17.38
C GLY A 5 -9.90 41.72 15.95
N PRO A 6 -9.33 40.52 15.72
CA PRO A 6 -9.11 40.00 14.38
C PRO A 6 -10.43 39.98 13.61
N GLN A 7 -10.46 40.62 12.44
CA GLN A 7 -11.65 40.70 11.59
C GLN A 7 -12.09 39.28 11.20
N SER A 8 -13.35 38.93 11.52
CA SER A 8 -13.93 37.61 11.29
C SER A 8 -13.87 37.14 9.82
N GLY A 9 -13.76 38.07 8.87
CA GLY A 9 -13.60 37.79 7.44
C GLY A 9 -12.30 37.07 7.08
N ASP A 10 -11.18 37.46 7.69
CA ASP A 10 -9.86 36.87 7.41
C ASP A 10 -9.78 35.40 7.86
N SER A 11 -10.50 35.05 8.93
CA SER A 11 -10.51 33.68 9.46
C SER A 11 -11.34 32.73 8.60
N ALA A 12 -12.49 33.21 8.09
CA ALA A 12 -13.35 32.44 7.20
C ALA A 12 -12.71 32.22 5.82
N GLU A 13 -12.09 33.26 5.25
CA GLU A 13 -11.39 33.17 3.98
C GLU A 13 -10.18 32.21 4.06
N ASN A 14 -9.37 32.30 5.11
CA ASN A 14 -8.24 31.39 5.33
C ASN A 14 -8.69 29.92 5.52
N ALA A 15 -9.81 29.67 6.19
CA ALA A 15 -10.40 28.33 6.32
C ALA A 15 -10.88 27.76 4.96
N LEU A 16 -11.43 28.61 4.09
CA LEU A 16 -11.84 28.23 2.74
C LEU A 16 -10.64 27.96 1.81
N ILE A 17 -9.57 28.75 1.91
CA ILE A 17 -8.35 28.56 1.12
C ILE A 17 -7.62 27.27 1.55
N THR A 18 -7.51 27.03 2.86
CA THR A 18 -6.88 25.81 3.39
C THR A 18 -7.68 24.56 3.01
N SER A 19 -9.01 24.56 3.16
CA SER A 19 -9.86 23.42 2.77
C SER A 19 -9.75 23.09 1.28
N ARG A 20 -9.77 24.08 0.38
CA ARG A 20 -9.58 23.86 -1.07
C ARG A 20 -8.20 23.29 -1.42
N ARG A 21 -7.14 23.69 -0.71
CA ARG A 21 -5.80 23.12 -0.91
C ARG A 21 -5.78 21.65 -0.52
N TRP A 22 -6.30 21.31 0.66
CA TRP A 22 -6.37 19.92 1.13
C TRP A 22 -7.24 19.01 0.26
N GLU A 23 -8.33 19.53 -0.32
CA GLU A 23 -9.16 18.78 -1.27
C GLU A 23 -8.44 18.45 -2.59
N ARG A 24 -7.45 19.25 -3.00
CA ARG A 24 -6.62 18.96 -4.18
C ARG A 24 -5.49 17.95 -3.90
N VAL A 25 -4.99 17.89 -2.66
CA VAL A 25 -3.91 16.94 -2.31
C VAL A 25 -4.44 15.55 -1.94
N ALA A 26 -5.70 15.47 -1.51
CA ALA A 26 -6.43 14.24 -1.20
C ALA A 26 -6.24 13.10 -2.24
N PRO A 27 -6.51 13.30 -3.54
CA PRO A 27 -6.29 12.27 -4.56
C PRO A 27 -4.81 11.98 -4.87
N ALA A 28 -3.87 12.85 -4.48
CA ALA A 28 -2.44 12.62 -4.70
C ALA A 28 -1.90 11.43 -3.89
N GLY A 29 -2.56 11.07 -2.77
CA GLY A 29 -2.20 9.90 -1.98
C GLY A 29 -2.33 8.58 -2.75
N ALA A 30 -3.37 8.47 -3.60
CA ALA A 30 -3.59 7.27 -4.43
C ALA A 30 -2.48 7.11 -5.47
N LEU A 31 -2.14 8.22 -6.13
CA LEU A 31 -1.09 8.25 -7.14
C LEU A 31 0.28 7.97 -6.50
N ALA A 32 0.59 8.58 -5.36
CA ALA A 32 1.84 8.34 -4.64
C ALA A 32 1.95 6.88 -4.18
N PHE A 33 0.87 6.29 -3.64
CA PHE A 33 0.82 4.87 -3.30
C PHE A 33 1.06 3.99 -4.54
N LEU A 34 0.35 4.24 -5.63
CA LEU A 34 0.51 3.48 -6.87
C LEU A 34 1.95 3.56 -7.39
N LEU A 35 2.55 4.75 -7.37
CA LEU A 35 3.94 4.95 -7.78
C LEU A 35 4.90 4.16 -6.90
N THR A 36 4.72 4.14 -5.58
CA THR A 36 5.58 3.34 -4.71
C THR A 36 5.48 1.84 -4.98
N VAL A 37 4.27 1.33 -5.24
CA VAL A 37 4.06 -0.08 -5.58
C VAL A 37 4.68 -0.41 -6.93
N LEU A 38 4.48 0.43 -7.94
CA LEU A 38 5.07 0.26 -9.28
C LEU A 38 6.60 0.29 -9.23
N LEU A 39 7.19 1.30 -8.57
CA LEU A 39 8.64 1.41 -8.44
C LEU A 39 9.23 0.25 -7.64
N GLY A 40 8.52 -0.23 -6.61
CA GLY A 40 8.89 -1.42 -5.87
C GLY A 40 8.92 -2.67 -6.75
N GLY A 41 7.87 -2.92 -7.53
CA GLY A 41 7.81 -4.05 -8.46
C GLY A 41 8.89 -3.99 -9.53
N LEU A 42 9.15 -2.80 -10.09
CA LEU A 42 10.23 -2.60 -11.05
C LEU A 42 11.62 -2.87 -10.45
N ALA A 43 11.81 -2.64 -9.14
CA ALA A 43 13.08 -2.92 -8.47
C ALA A 43 13.38 -4.43 -8.36
N VAL A 44 12.35 -5.30 -8.34
CA VAL A 44 12.52 -6.76 -8.29
C VAL A 44 12.98 -7.32 -9.64
N GLY A 45 12.50 -6.77 -10.75
CA GLY A 45 12.75 -7.29 -12.10
C GLY A 45 11.67 -8.27 -12.59
N ALA A 46 11.78 -8.69 -13.86
CA ALA A 46 10.70 -9.39 -14.58
C ALA A 46 10.74 -10.93 -14.50
N THR A 47 11.78 -11.53 -13.92
CA THR A 47 12.04 -12.98 -14.02
C THR A 47 11.92 -13.67 -12.68
N SER A 48 10.69 -13.86 -12.18
CA SER A 48 10.47 -14.75 -11.04
C SER A 48 10.69 -16.21 -11.46
N PRO A 49 11.37 -17.05 -10.66
CA PRO A 49 11.44 -18.48 -10.90
C PRO A 49 10.04 -19.10 -10.82
N ALA A 50 9.87 -20.25 -11.49
CA ALA A 50 8.66 -21.04 -11.39
C ALA A 50 8.46 -21.54 -9.94
N SER A 51 7.21 -21.71 -9.51
CA SER A 51 6.89 -22.14 -8.15
C SER A 51 7.36 -23.57 -7.83
N ASP A 52 7.59 -24.40 -8.85
CA ASP A 52 8.10 -25.76 -8.74
C ASP A 52 9.59 -25.87 -9.06
N ALA A 53 10.29 -24.73 -9.22
CA ALA A 53 11.72 -24.72 -9.43
C ALA A 53 12.46 -25.37 -8.24
N PRO A 54 13.63 -26.00 -8.47
CA PRO A 54 14.43 -26.55 -7.39
C PRO A 54 14.74 -25.49 -6.31
N ALA A 55 14.65 -25.86 -5.03
CA ALA A 55 14.85 -24.92 -3.92
C ALA A 55 16.17 -24.12 -4.00
N ARG A 56 17.24 -24.73 -4.53
CA ARG A 56 18.54 -24.07 -4.77
C ARG A 56 18.46 -22.94 -5.80
N GLU A 57 17.62 -23.09 -6.82
CA GLU A 57 17.42 -22.10 -7.88
C GLU A 57 16.63 -20.91 -7.35
N ILE A 58 15.57 -21.19 -6.57
CA ILE A 58 14.81 -20.15 -5.87
C ILE A 58 15.71 -19.35 -4.93
N ALA A 59 16.54 -20.04 -4.13
CA ALA A 59 17.50 -19.38 -3.26
C ALA A 59 18.50 -18.53 -4.05
N ALA A 60 19.08 -19.05 -5.14
CA ALA A 60 19.99 -18.27 -5.99
C ALA A 60 19.31 -17.02 -6.56
N TYR A 61 18.08 -17.14 -7.07
CA TYR A 61 17.30 -16.00 -7.56
C TYR A 61 17.16 -14.90 -6.50
N PHE A 62 16.75 -15.25 -5.28
CA PHE A 62 16.58 -14.29 -4.19
C PHE A 62 17.90 -13.69 -3.72
N ALA A 63 19.02 -14.42 -3.85
CA ALA A 63 20.36 -13.90 -3.55
C ALA A 63 20.75 -12.83 -4.57
N ASP A 64 20.57 -13.12 -5.85
CA ASP A 64 20.90 -12.23 -6.97
C ASP A 64 20.02 -10.97 -6.98
N HIS A 65 18.74 -11.12 -6.61
CA HIS A 65 17.76 -10.02 -6.61
C HIS A 65 17.50 -9.45 -5.21
N ARG A 66 18.40 -9.72 -4.25
CA ARG A 66 18.19 -9.35 -2.84
C ARG A 66 17.92 -7.85 -2.67
N GLY A 67 18.71 -7.01 -3.33
CA GLY A 67 18.54 -5.55 -3.27
C GLY A 67 17.18 -5.10 -3.79
N GLY A 68 16.71 -5.72 -4.88
CA GLY A 68 15.41 -5.45 -5.48
C GLY A 68 14.24 -5.78 -4.56
N HIS A 69 14.27 -6.96 -3.94
CA HIS A 69 13.23 -7.38 -2.99
C HIS A 69 13.20 -6.51 -1.72
N LEU A 70 14.37 -6.08 -1.21
CA LEU A 70 14.42 -5.18 -0.06
C LEU A 70 13.94 -3.76 -0.41
N ALA A 71 14.31 -3.25 -1.59
CA ALA A 71 13.82 -1.97 -2.09
C ALA A 71 12.29 -2.00 -2.29
N ASN A 72 11.76 -3.09 -2.86
CA ASN A 72 10.32 -3.31 -2.99
C ASN A 72 9.61 -3.31 -1.64
N ALA A 73 10.11 -4.11 -0.68
CA ALA A 73 9.53 -4.18 0.65
C ALA A 73 9.50 -2.80 1.33
N PHE A 74 10.58 -2.02 1.21
CA PHE A 74 10.63 -0.66 1.73
C PHE A 74 9.62 0.27 1.04
N LEU A 75 9.61 0.32 -0.29
CA LEU A 75 8.74 1.22 -1.06
C LEU A 75 7.26 0.90 -0.85
N VAL A 76 6.87 -0.37 -0.88
CA VAL A 76 5.47 -0.78 -0.66
C VAL A 76 5.04 -0.46 0.78
N THR A 77 5.91 -0.71 1.77
CA THR A 77 5.63 -0.38 3.18
C THR A 77 5.49 1.13 3.36
N LEU A 78 6.37 1.92 2.74
CA LEU A 78 6.28 3.39 2.73
C LEU A 78 4.95 3.85 2.14
N GLY A 79 4.57 3.32 0.97
CA GLY A 79 3.29 3.61 0.34
C GLY A 79 2.11 3.29 1.22
N ALA A 80 2.09 2.07 1.79
CA ALA A 80 1.01 1.55 2.62
C ALA A 80 0.79 2.37 3.90
N PHE A 81 1.87 2.83 4.56
CA PHE A 81 1.74 3.55 5.83
C PHE A 81 1.73 5.08 5.69
N VAL A 82 2.33 5.63 4.62
CA VAL A 82 2.44 7.10 4.47
C VAL A 82 1.43 7.65 3.48
N PHE A 83 1.20 7.01 2.33
CA PHE A 83 0.38 7.58 1.25
C PHE A 83 -1.04 7.00 1.20
N TYR A 84 -1.17 5.69 1.43
CA TYR A 84 -2.46 5.00 1.38
C TYR A 84 -3.49 5.50 2.40
N PRO A 85 -3.14 5.88 3.65
CA PRO A 85 -4.12 6.44 4.58
C PRO A 85 -4.77 7.74 4.08
N TRP A 86 -4.02 8.57 3.34
CA TRP A 86 -4.58 9.78 2.73
C TRP A 86 -5.58 9.45 1.63
N PHE A 87 -5.28 8.43 0.82
CA PHE A 87 -6.21 7.92 -0.17
C PHE A 87 -7.50 7.41 0.49
N LEU A 88 -7.38 6.55 1.52
CA LEU A 88 -8.52 6.02 2.26
C LEU A 88 -9.39 7.11 2.89
N ALA A 89 -8.77 8.10 3.55
CA ALA A 89 -9.49 9.23 4.15
C ALA A 89 -10.22 10.06 3.09
N SER A 90 -9.61 10.22 1.91
CA SER A 90 -10.20 10.95 0.79
C SER A 90 -11.36 10.20 0.16
N LEU A 91 -11.21 8.89 -0.06
CA LEU A 91 -12.25 8.00 -0.56
C LEU A 91 -13.44 8.00 0.40
N TRP A 92 -13.20 7.80 1.70
CA TRP A 92 -14.23 7.88 2.73
C TRP A 92 -15.05 9.17 2.66
N ARG A 93 -14.35 10.33 2.63
CA ARG A 93 -15.01 11.65 2.59
C ARG A 93 -15.80 11.84 1.30
N ALA A 94 -15.29 11.37 0.16
CA ALA A 94 -15.98 11.46 -1.12
C ALA A 94 -17.25 10.59 -1.13
N THR A 95 -17.15 9.32 -0.72
CA THR A 95 -18.28 8.40 -0.68
C THR A 95 -19.36 8.88 0.28
N ARG A 96 -18.97 9.27 1.51
CA ARG A 96 -19.94 9.75 2.52
C ARG A 96 -20.68 11.03 2.07
N ARG A 97 -20.03 11.91 1.29
CA ARG A 97 -20.68 13.11 0.73
C ARG A 97 -21.78 12.78 -0.28
N VAL A 98 -21.61 11.69 -1.04
CA VAL A 98 -22.57 11.26 -2.06
C VAL A 98 -23.68 10.42 -1.46
N GLU A 99 -23.34 9.58 -0.47
CA GLU A 99 -24.23 8.57 0.07
C GLU A 99 -25.17 9.08 1.18
N GLY A 100 -24.78 10.14 1.91
CA GLY A 100 -25.55 10.64 3.05
C GLY A 100 -25.26 9.88 4.35
N ASP A 101 -26.08 10.13 5.39
CA ASP A 101 -25.80 9.62 6.75
C ASP A 101 -26.14 8.14 6.98
N ASP A 102 -27.03 7.54 6.19
CA ASP A 102 -27.43 6.12 6.30
C ASP A 102 -26.66 5.20 5.33
N GLY A 103 -25.60 5.71 4.70
CA GLY A 103 -24.80 5.01 3.71
C GLY A 103 -23.91 3.88 4.25
N ILE A 104 -23.87 2.74 3.54
CA ILE A 104 -23.01 1.58 3.82
C ILE A 104 -21.72 1.52 2.97
N CYS A 105 -21.66 2.24 1.86
CA CYS A 105 -20.55 2.19 0.91
C CYS A 105 -19.29 2.83 1.49
N ALA A 106 -19.41 3.94 2.23
CA ALA A 106 -18.27 4.51 2.95
C ALA A 106 -17.64 3.52 3.96
N PRO A 107 -18.38 2.94 4.93
CA PRO A 107 -17.89 1.88 5.82
C PRO A 107 -17.33 0.66 5.08
N ALA A 108 -18.02 0.19 4.04
CA ALA A 108 -17.54 -0.93 3.23
C ALA A 108 -16.19 -0.62 2.55
N ALA A 109 -16.05 0.58 1.96
CA ALA A 109 -14.82 1.00 1.29
C ALA A 109 -13.64 1.12 2.27
N LEU A 110 -13.87 1.63 3.48
CA LEU A 110 -12.83 1.70 4.50
C LEU A 110 -12.40 0.30 4.98
N ILE A 111 -13.37 -0.57 5.27
CA ILE A 111 -13.07 -1.94 5.74
C ILE A 111 -12.34 -2.71 4.65
N GLY A 112 -12.82 -2.67 3.41
CA GLY A 112 -12.20 -3.34 2.26
C GLY A 112 -10.78 -2.83 2.00
N GLY A 113 -10.58 -1.50 2.03
CA GLY A 113 -9.26 -0.92 1.81
C GLY A 113 -8.27 -1.18 2.95
N VAL A 114 -8.71 -1.20 4.21
CA VAL A 114 -7.84 -1.62 5.33
C VAL A 114 -7.51 -3.12 5.21
N ALA A 115 -8.50 -3.97 4.91
CA ALA A 115 -8.29 -5.41 4.76
C ALA A 115 -7.32 -5.75 3.61
N LEU A 116 -7.27 -4.92 2.55
CA LEU A 116 -6.32 -5.07 1.44
C LEU A 116 -4.85 -4.96 1.86
N LEU A 117 -4.55 -4.20 2.92
CA LEU A 117 -3.16 -4.04 3.39
C LEU A 117 -2.57 -5.33 3.95
N GLY A 118 -3.40 -6.21 4.53
CA GLY A 118 -2.93 -7.44 5.17
C GLY A 118 -2.17 -8.35 4.20
N PRO A 119 -2.83 -8.86 3.13
CA PRO A 119 -2.17 -9.70 2.14
C PRO A 119 -1.02 -8.99 1.40
N LEU A 120 -1.16 -7.69 1.10
CA LEU A 120 -0.11 -6.89 0.46
C LEU A 120 1.17 -6.84 1.30
N LEU A 121 1.05 -6.49 2.58
CA LEU A 121 2.19 -6.37 3.50
C LEU A 121 2.80 -7.74 3.80
N LEU A 122 1.96 -8.78 3.95
CA LEU A 122 2.44 -10.14 4.15
C LEU A 122 3.25 -10.65 2.96
N GLN A 123 2.80 -10.38 1.73
CA GLN A 123 3.53 -10.75 0.52
C GLN A 123 4.94 -10.14 0.51
N VAL A 124 5.04 -8.81 0.61
CA VAL A 124 6.34 -8.13 0.50
C VAL A 124 7.27 -8.47 1.67
N ALA A 125 6.71 -8.71 2.86
CA ALA A 125 7.48 -9.19 4.01
C ALA A 125 8.01 -10.62 3.77
N ALA A 126 7.19 -11.52 3.24
CA ALA A 126 7.60 -12.90 2.96
C ALA A 126 8.71 -12.96 1.90
N TRP A 127 8.54 -12.25 0.78
CA TRP A 127 9.58 -12.20 -0.27
C TRP A 127 10.85 -11.44 0.17
N GLY A 128 10.70 -10.38 0.95
CA GLY A 128 11.84 -9.70 1.58
C GLY A 128 12.59 -10.61 2.55
N ALA A 129 11.88 -11.42 3.33
CA ALA A 129 12.48 -12.43 4.20
C ALA A 129 13.18 -13.54 3.39
N ALA A 130 12.60 -13.99 2.27
CA ALA A 130 13.23 -14.96 1.38
C ALA A 130 14.59 -14.43 0.87
N ALA A 131 14.62 -13.16 0.42
CA ALA A 131 15.84 -12.45 0.03
C ALA A 131 16.88 -12.36 1.16
N LEU A 132 16.45 -12.21 2.41
CA LEU A 132 17.35 -12.21 3.57
C LEU A 132 17.88 -13.61 3.90
N GLN A 133 17.11 -14.66 3.60
CA GLN A 133 17.45 -16.06 3.87
C GLN A 133 18.23 -16.75 2.75
N ALA A 134 18.34 -16.16 1.57
CA ALA A 134 18.99 -16.70 0.38
C ALA A 134 20.54 -16.77 0.42
N GLY A 135 21.15 -17.00 1.58
CA GLY A 135 22.61 -17.07 1.73
C GLY A 135 23.21 -18.45 1.41
N GLU A 136 24.47 -18.50 1.00
CA GLU A 136 25.21 -19.74 0.67
C GLU A 136 25.25 -20.77 1.81
N HIS A 137 25.18 -20.31 3.06
CA HIS A 137 25.15 -21.15 4.26
C HIS A 137 23.76 -21.30 4.90
N ARG A 138 22.69 -20.94 4.19
CA ARG A 138 21.31 -21.03 4.67
C ARG A 138 20.58 -22.18 3.98
N ASP A 139 19.56 -22.72 4.63
CA ASP A 139 18.72 -23.78 4.06
C ASP A 139 17.83 -23.22 2.93
N PRO A 140 17.97 -23.72 1.68
CA PRO A 140 17.19 -23.26 0.54
C PRO A 140 15.68 -23.51 0.67
N SER A 141 15.27 -24.48 1.49
CA SER A 141 13.84 -24.77 1.72
C SER A 141 13.13 -23.62 2.43
N VAL A 142 13.84 -22.82 3.24
CA VAL A 142 13.29 -21.65 3.92
C VAL A 142 12.92 -20.56 2.93
N ALA A 143 13.78 -20.28 1.94
CA ALA A 143 13.48 -19.30 0.89
C ALA A 143 12.28 -19.74 0.03
N THR A 144 12.18 -21.05 -0.23
CA THR A 144 11.05 -21.65 -0.97
C THR A 144 9.73 -21.49 -0.20
N GLY A 145 9.71 -21.85 1.09
CA GLY A 145 8.50 -21.69 1.90
C GLY A 145 8.05 -20.23 2.05
N LEU A 146 8.99 -19.28 2.05
CA LEU A 146 8.70 -17.85 2.06
C LEU A 146 8.19 -17.34 0.70
N LEU A 147 8.68 -17.88 -0.41
CA LEU A 147 8.12 -17.62 -1.74
C LEU A 147 6.65 -18.07 -1.79
N ASP A 148 6.37 -19.30 -1.34
CA ASP A 148 5.03 -19.87 -1.32
C ASP A 148 4.08 -19.05 -0.44
N LEU A 149 4.53 -18.66 0.75
CA LEU A 149 3.76 -17.79 1.64
C LEU A 149 3.41 -16.45 0.97
N GLY A 150 4.39 -15.83 0.28
CA GLY A 150 4.15 -14.59 -0.44
C GLY A 150 3.20 -14.79 -1.63
N ASN A 151 3.30 -15.90 -2.36
CA ASN A 151 2.38 -16.25 -3.45
C ASN A 151 0.95 -16.47 -2.94
N MET A 152 0.77 -17.13 -1.79
CA MET A 152 -0.54 -17.27 -1.16
C MET A 152 -1.12 -15.91 -0.76
N ALA A 153 -0.31 -15.02 -0.19
CA ALA A 153 -0.75 -13.68 0.14
C ALA A 153 -1.15 -12.88 -1.11
N PHE A 154 -0.44 -13.04 -2.23
CA PHE A 154 -0.81 -12.44 -3.52
C PHE A 154 -2.17 -12.92 -4.03
N ILE A 155 -2.47 -14.21 -3.91
CA ILE A 155 -3.77 -14.77 -4.33
C ILE A 155 -4.92 -14.21 -3.51
N LEU A 156 -4.70 -13.88 -2.23
CA LEU A 156 -5.72 -13.31 -1.35
C LEU A 156 -5.95 -11.81 -1.58
N PHE A 157 -4.98 -11.10 -2.16
CA PHE A 157 -5.04 -9.65 -2.39
C PHE A 157 -6.29 -9.14 -3.13
N PRO A 158 -6.84 -9.83 -4.16
CA PRO A 158 -8.03 -9.36 -4.87
C PRO A 158 -9.33 -9.44 -4.05
N LEU A 159 -9.41 -10.26 -2.99
CA LEU A 159 -10.66 -10.48 -2.27
C LEU A 159 -11.15 -9.23 -1.52
N PRO A 160 -10.32 -8.51 -0.75
CA PRO A 160 -10.71 -7.23 -0.17
C PRO A 160 -11.00 -6.15 -1.23
N ALA A 161 -10.32 -6.19 -2.38
CA ALA A 161 -10.56 -5.25 -3.47
C ALA A 161 -11.95 -5.42 -4.08
N ALA A 162 -12.50 -6.64 -4.13
CA ALA A 162 -13.86 -6.89 -4.60
C ALA A 162 -14.92 -6.15 -3.76
N VAL A 163 -14.69 -5.97 -2.46
CA VAL A 163 -15.57 -5.19 -1.57
C VAL A 163 -15.63 -3.72 -2.01
N LEU A 164 -14.57 -3.19 -2.63
CA LEU A 164 -14.53 -1.82 -3.17
C LEU A 164 -15.31 -1.66 -4.48
N VAL A 165 -15.61 -2.75 -5.19
CA VAL A 165 -16.30 -2.74 -6.50
C VAL A 165 -17.81 -2.96 -6.36
N VAL A 166 -18.23 -3.59 -5.26
CA VAL A 166 -19.65 -3.90 -4.98
C VAL A 166 -20.31 -2.81 -4.11
N GLY A 167 -19.52 -2.01 -3.40
CA GLY A 167 -19.97 -0.79 -2.73
C GLY A 167 -20.01 0.43 -3.66
#